data_AF-A0A7J6UFQ3-F1
#
_entry.id   AF-A0A7J6UFQ3-F1
#
_cell.length_a   1.000
_cell.length_b   1.000
_cell.length_c   1.000
_cell.angle_alpha   90.00
_cell.angle_beta   90.00
_cell.angle_gamma   90.00
#
_symmetry.space_group_name_H-M   'P 1'
#
loop_
_entity.id
_entity.type
_entity.pdbx_description
1 polymer ?
#
loop_
_entity_poly.entity_id
_entity_poly.type
_entity_poly.pdbx_seq_one_letter_code
_entity_poly.pdbx_strand_id
1 'polypeptide(L)'
;HVQKLYAGLKARYDSLQLPYPRLLYVDKNCCTSTKQMVTQAFPSLTVRLDVFHMLWRFSKACVRTTHPGHANFMRELSQAFFKTNENDLRMLLEAIMVSFGLDDPAEAARRLRRSPSWLYRF
;
A
#
# COMPACT_ATOMS: atom_id res chain seq x y z
N HIS A 1 9.25 1.82 -22.31
CA HIS A 1 7.88 2.04 -21.76
C HIS A 1 7.88 2.70 -20.38
N VAL A 2 8.55 2.15 -19.37
CA VAL A 2 8.53 2.71 -17.99
C VAL A 2 9.19 4.09 -17.85
N GLN A 3 10.26 4.39 -18.59
CA GLN A 3 10.87 5.72 -18.56
C GLN A 3 9.91 6.82 -19.05
N LYS A 4 9.10 6.54 -20.08
CA LYS A 4 8.06 7.46 -20.57
C LYS A 4 6.98 7.71 -19.51
N LEU A 5 6.62 6.68 -18.73
CA LEU A 5 5.68 6.82 -17.61
C LEU A 5 6.21 7.80 -16.57
N TYR A 6 7.47 7.66 -16.14
CA TYR A 6 8.06 8.55 -15.14
C TYR A 6 8.27 9.97 -15.66
N ALA A 7 8.67 10.13 -16.92
CA ALA A 7 8.77 11.45 -17.55
C ALA A 7 7.41 12.17 -17.57
N GLY A 8 6.35 11.46 -17.98
CA GLY A 8 4.99 12.00 -17.95
C GLY A 8 4.50 12.30 -16.54
N LEU A 9 4.89 11.49 -15.54
CA LEU A 9 4.56 11.76 -14.14
C LEU A 9 5.24 13.04 -13.65
N LYS A 10 6.54 13.22 -13.90
CA LYS A 10 7.28 14.44 -13.56
C LYS A 10 6.63 15.68 -14.16
N ALA A 11 6.36 15.63 -15.48
CA ALA A 11 5.73 16.74 -16.18
C ALA A 11 4.40 17.17 -15.53
N ARG A 12 3.60 16.24 -15.00
CA ARG A 12 2.37 16.58 -14.28
C ARG A 12 2.65 17.29 -12.95
N TYR A 13 3.55 16.76 -12.13
CA TYR A 13 3.94 17.41 -10.87
C TYR A 13 4.49 18.83 -11.13
N ASP A 14 5.33 18.98 -12.16
CA ASP A 14 5.90 20.28 -12.55
C ASP A 14 4.80 21.24 -13.01
N SER A 15 3.89 20.79 -13.88
CA SER A 15 2.78 21.61 -14.39
C SER A 15 1.82 22.07 -13.29
N LEU A 16 1.66 21.27 -12.24
CA LEU A 16 0.80 21.57 -11.09
C LEU A 16 1.56 22.28 -9.97
N GLN A 17 2.87 22.55 -10.15
CA GLN A 17 3.75 23.12 -9.12
C GLN A 17 3.69 22.36 -7.79
N LEU A 18 3.50 21.03 -7.87
CA LEU A 18 3.41 20.16 -6.71
C LEU A 18 4.78 19.56 -6.37
N PRO A 19 5.11 19.40 -5.07
CA PRO A 19 6.32 18.69 -4.68
C PRO A 19 6.26 17.23 -5.16
N TYR A 20 7.39 16.70 -5.63
CA TYR A 20 7.48 15.29 -5.99
C TYR A 20 7.20 14.37 -4.78
N PRO A 21 6.66 13.16 -5.03
CA PRO A 21 6.33 12.25 -3.96
C PRO A 21 7.60 11.75 -3.26
N ARG A 22 7.55 11.70 -1.92
CA ARG A 22 8.65 11.22 -1.08
C ARG A 22 8.60 9.71 -0.83
N LEU A 23 7.46 9.09 -1.05
CA LEU A 23 7.19 7.69 -0.72
C LEU A 23 6.35 7.03 -1.81
N LEU A 24 6.74 5.82 -2.20
CA LEU A 24 5.99 4.97 -3.12
C LEU A 24 5.87 3.56 -2.53
N TYR A 25 4.64 3.10 -2.32
CA TYR A 25 4.36 1.71 -2.02
C TYR A 25 4.21 0.92 -3.33
N VAL A 26 4.90 -0.22 -3.43
CA VAL A 26 4.82 -1.11 -4.58
C VAL A 26 4.42 -2.52 -4.16
N ASP A 27 3.61 -3.16 -4.99
CA ASP A 27 3.11 -4.51 -4.80
C ASP A 27 4.23 -5.57 -4.80
N LYS A 28 5.11 -5.49 -5.80
CA LYS A 28 6.21 -6.43 -6.01
C LYS A 28 7.48 -5.67 -6.32
N ASN A 29 8.61 -6.37 -6.27
CA ASN A 29 9.89 -5.83 -6.73
C ASN A 29 10.42 -4.61 -5.97
N CYS A 30 9.90 -4.36 -4.75
CA CYS A 30 10.41 -3.32 -3.84
C CYS A 30 11.92 -3.44 -3.54
N CYS A 31 12.48 -4.66 -3.68
CA CYS A 31 13.89 -4.97 -3.46
C CYS A 31 14.67 -5.24 -4.76
N THR A 32 14.07 -5.05 -5.94
CA THR A 32 14.69 -5.41 -7.22
C THR A 32 14.65 -4.23 -8.21
N SER A 33 14.58 -4.49 -9.52
CA SER A 33 14.73 -3.50 -10.59
C SER A 33 13.77 -2.31 -10.48
N THR A 34 12.56 -2.50 -9.94
CA THR A 34 11.59 -1.42 -9.73
C THR A 34 12.18 -0.31 -8.84
N LYS A 35 12.88 -0.67 -7.76
CA LYS A 35 13.52 0.33 -6.88
C LYS A 35 14.55 1.14 -7.64
N GLN A 36 15.41 0.48 -8.41
CA GLN A 36 16.45 1.15 -9.20
C GLN A 36 15.86 2.13 -10.23
N MET A 37 14.83 1.68 -10.97
CA MET A 37 14.18 2.52 -11.99
C MET A 37 13.45 3.72 -11.36
N VAL A 38 12.80 3.52 -10.21
CA VAL A 38 12.14 4.62 -9.48
C VAL A 38 13.17 5.60 -8.94
N THR A 39 14.27 5.14 -8.34
CA THR A 39 15.32 6.03 -7.82
C THR A 39 16.02 6.81 -8.94
N GLN A 40 16.19 6.23 -10.13
CA GLN A 40 16.70 6.96 -11.29
C GLN A 40 15.76 8.10 -11.72
N ALA A 41 14.45 7.88 -11.66
CA ALA A 41 13.48 8.91 -11.98
C ALA A 41 13.32 9.93 -10.85
N PHE A 42 13.17 9.48 -9.62
CA PHE A 42 12.91 10.29 -8.44
C PHE A 42 13.95 9.96 -7.35
N PRO A 43 15.11 10.64 -7.34
CA PRO A 43 16.24 10.30 -6.46
C PRO A 43 15.92 10.35 -4.95
N SER A 44 15.05 11.27 -4.56
CA SER A 44 14.60 11.44 -3.17
C SER A 44 13.42 10.55 -2.77
N LEU A 45 12.89 9.76 -3.71
CA LEU A 45 11.70 8.95 -3.48
C LEU A 45 12.08 7.61 -2.86
N THR A 46 11.42 7.33 -1.74
CA THR A 46 11.61 6.10 -0.99
C THR A 46 10.63 5.03 -1.47
N VAL A 47 11.13 3.90 -1.95
CA VAL A 47 10.29 2.74 -2.31
C VAL A 47 10.09 1.84 -1.09
N ARG A 48 8.84 1.45 -0.83
CA ARG A 48 8.44 0.50 0.22
C ARG A 48 7.57 -0.60 -0.35
N LEU A 49 7.58 -1.75 0.29
CA LEU A 49 6.63 -2.82 -0.02
C LEU A 49 5.26 -2.42 0.50
N ASP A 50 4.25 -2.60 -0.34
CA ASP A 50 2.86 -2.49 0.07
C ASP A 50 2.54 -3.45 1.24
N VAL A 51 1.79 -2.98 2.22
CA VAL A 51 1.49 -3.71 3.47
C VAL A 51 0.76 -5.02 3.18
N PHE A 52 -0.10 -5.08 2.17
CA PHE A 52 -0.78 -6.32 1.80
C PHE A 52 0.17 -7.35 1.27
N HIS A 53 1.06 -6.93 0.38
CA HIS A 53 2.04 -7.81 -0.18
C HIS A 53 3.02 -8.30 0.87
N MET A 54 3.32 -7.50 1.89
CA MET A 54 4.06 -7.93 3.07
C MET A 54 3.28 -9.01 3.85
N LEU A 55 2.04 -8.74 4.27
CA LEU A 55 1.20 -9.69 5.00
C LEU A 55 1.00 -11.01 4.22
N TRP A 56 0.82 -10.90 2.90
CA TRP A 56 0.69 -12.05 2.00
C TRP A 56 1.97 -12.89 1.92
N ARG A 57 3.15 -12.25 1.92
CA ARG A 57 4.43 -12.96 1.98
C ARG A 57 4.61 -13.70 3.29
N PHE A 58 4.25 -13.09 4.42
CA PHE A 58 4.25 -13.75 5.73
C PHE A 58 3.32 -14.97 5.73
N SER A 59 2.08 -14.81 5.25
CA SER A 59 1.13 -15.91 5.21
C SER A 59 1.62 -17.10 4.40
N LYS A 60 2.20 -16.86 3.22
CA LYS A 60 2.77 -17.94 2.39
C LYS A 60 3.86 -18.76 3.09
N ALA A 61 4.60 -18.16 4.04
CA ALA A 61 5.62 -18.86 4.81
C ALA A 61 5.02 -19.65 6.00
N CYS A 62 3.86 -19.25 6.50
CA CYS A 62 3.25 -19.83 7.70
C CYS A 62 2.13 -20.84 7.40
N VAL A 63 1.27 -20.57 6.42
CA VAL A 63 0.08 -21.38 6.16
C VAL A 63 -0.22 -21.42 4.66
N ARG A 64 -0.67 -22.58 4.16
CA ARG A 64 -1.10 -22.71 2.76
C ARG A 64 -2.39 -21.92 2.54
N THR A 65 -2.52 -21.26 1.40
CA THR A 65 -3.73 -20.50 1.04
C THR A 65 -4.99 -21.36 0.91
N THR A 66 -4.83 -22.67 0.71
CA THR A 66 -5.92 -23.64 0.66
C THR A 66 -6.37 -24.13 2.04
N HIS A 67 -5.67 -23.76 3.12
CA HIS A 67 -6.02 -24.18 4.46
C HIS A 67 -7.34 -23.51 4.91
N PRO A 68 -8.31 -24.24 5.48
CA PRO A 68 -9.59 -23.66 5.92
C PRO A 68 -9.43 -22.49 6.90
N GLY A 69 -8.40 -22.53 7.75
CA GLY A 69 -8.07 -21.46 8.69
C GLY A 69 -7.30 -20.28 8.12
N HIS A 70 -6.92 -20.28 6.83
CA HIS A 70 -6.10 -19.21 6.24
C HIS A 70 -6.78 -17.84 6.36
N ALA A 71 -8.10 -17.76 6.15
CA ALA A 71 -8.84 -16.51 6.27
C ALA A 71 -8.81 -15.96 7.71
N ASN A 72 -8.97 -16.82 8.71
CA ASN A 72 -8.85 -16.42 10.12
C ASN A 72 -7.43 -15.99 10.45
N PHE A 73 -6.40 -16.74 10.02
CA PHE A 73 -5.01 -16.38 10.21
C PHE A 73 -4.69 -14.99 9.63
N MET A 74 -5.13 -14.71 8.39
CA MET A 74 -4.94 -13.41 7.75
C MET A 74 -5.63 -12.28 8.52
N ARG A 75 -6.85 -12.53 9.04
CA ARG A 75 -7.57 -11.55 9.86
C ARG A 75 -6.75 -11.24 11.12
N GLU A 76 -6.37 -12.24 11.90
CA GLU A 76 -5.61 -12.04 13.14
C GLU A 76 -4.26 -11.35 12.88
N LEU A 77 -3.54 -11.77 11.82
CA LEU A 77 -2.27 -11.16 11.43
C LEU A 77 -2.44 -9.68 11.06
N SER A 78 -3.46 -9.35 10.25
CA SER A 78 -3.75 -7.97 9.88
C SER A 78 -4.14 -7.12 11.08
N GLN A 79 -4.99 -7.64 11.97
CA GLN A 79 -5.40 -6.95 13.18
C GLN A 79 -4.20 -6.70 14.10
N ALA A 80 -3.35 -7.71 14.32
CA ALA A 80 -2.14 -7.53 15.11
C ALA A 80 -1.26 -6.42 14.51
N PHE A 81 -1.00 -6.45 13.20
CA PHE A 81 -0.16 -5.45 12.54
C PHE A 81 -0.70 -4.01 12.70
N PHE A 82 -2.00 -3.80 12.48
CA PHE A 82 -2.60 -2.46 12.57
C PHE A 82 -2.92 -2.01 14.01
N LYS A 83 -3.30 -2.92 14.92
CA LYS A 83 -3.47 -2.59 16.35
C LYS A 83 -2.16 -2.15 16.98
N THR A 84 -1.03 -2.68 16.51
CA THR A 84 0.29 -2.28 17.01
C THR A 84 0.68 -0.87 16.54
N ASN A 85 -0.06 -0.26 15.60
CA ASN A 85 0.20 1.10 15.15
C ASN A 85 -1.10 1.84 14.77
N GLU A 86 -1.86 2.24 15.79
CA GLU A 86 -3.10 3.02 15.65
C GLU A 86 -2.88 4.33 14.87
N ASN A 87 -1.70 4.94 15.00
CA ASN A 87 -1.36 6.15 14.28
C ASN A 87 -1.24 5.92 12.76
N ASP A 88 -0.59 4.84 12.34
CA ASP A 88 -0.51 4.48 10.92
C ASP A 88 -1.88 4.13 10.34
N LEU A 89 -2.73 3.44 11.12
CA LEU A 89 -4.10 3.15 10.71
C LEU A 89 -4.90 4.45 10.49
N ARG A 90 -4.80 5.41 11.41
CA ARG A 90 -5.42 6.73 11.27
C ARG A 90 -4.92 7.46 10.01
N MET A 91 -3.61 7.54 9.83
CA MET A 91 -3.02 8.21 8.66
C MET A 91 -3.42 7.54 7.33
N LEU A 92 -3.53 6.21 7.32
CA LEU A 92 -3.99 5.46 6.15
C LEU A 92 -5.46 5.78 5.83
N LEU A 93 -6.34 5.79 6.83
CA LEU A 93 -7.75 6.13 6.65
C LEU A 93 -7.92 7.57 6.16
N GLU A 94 -7.19 8.53 6.75
CA GLU A 94 -7.16 9.93 6.30
C GLU A 94 -6.72 10.06 4.84
N ALA A 95 -5.65 9.37 4.44
CA ALA A 95 -5.17 9.41 3.05
C ALA A 95 -6.22 8.86 2.06
N ILE A 96 -6.94 7.81 2.43
CA ILE A 96 -8.02 7.23 1.62
C ILE A 96 -9.20 8.20 1.55
N MET A 97 -9.57 8.81 2.67
CA MET A 97 -10.63 9.82 2.73
C MET A 97 -10.34 10.97 1.77
N VAL A 98 -9.14 11.55 1.83
CA VAL A 98 -8.70 12.61 0.93
C VAL A 98 -8.69 12.14 -0.53
N SER A 99 -8.17 10.94 -0.81
CA SER A 99 -8.04 10.42 -2.18
C SER A 99 -9.39 10.15 -2.86
N PHE A 100 -10.42 9.83 -2.08
CA PHE A 100 -11.74 9.46 -2.59
C PHE A 100 -12.85 10.46 -2.26
N GLY A 101 -12.52 11.59 -1.60
CA GLY A 101 -13.51 12.57 -1.15
C GLY A 101 -14.52 11.96 -0.19
N LEU A 102 -14.04 11.25 0.84
CA LEU A 102 -14.88 10.63 1.87
C LEU A 102 -14.75 11.38 3.18
N ASP A 103 -15.85 11.45 3.92
CA ASP A 103 -15.92 12.19 5.19
C ASP A 103 -16.04 11.23 6.39
N ASP A 104 -16.21 9.93 6.11
CA ASP A 104 -16.41 8.86 7.09
C ASP A 104 -15.24 7.85 7.05
N PRO A 105 -14.46 7.72 8.16
CA PRO A 105 -13.43 6.70 8.29
C PRO A 105 -13.95 5.27 8.11
N ALA A 106 -15.21 4.98 8.43
CA ALA A 106 -15.79 3.64 8.24
C ALA A 106 -16.00 3.34 6.74
N GLU A 107 -16.37 4.32 5.93
CA GLU A 107 -16.42 4.20 4.48
C GLU A 107 -15.02 4.05 3.86
N ALA A 108 -14.02 4.79 4.37
CA ALA A 108 -12.63 4.60 3.97
C ALA A 108 -12.13 3.18 4.30
N ALA A 109 -12.46 2.67 5.48
CA ALA A 109 -12.19 1.29 5.88
C ALA A 109 -12.96 0.27 5.02
N ARG A 110 -14.13 0.60 4.46
CA ARG A 110 -14.84 -0.24 3.48
C ARG A 110 -14.14 -0.26 2.13
N ARG A 111 -13.52 0.83 1.69
CA ARG A 111 -12.73 0.88 0.44
C ARG A 111 -11.49 0.00 0.50
N LEU A 112 -10.88 -0.11 1.68
CA LEU A 112 -9.84 -1.11 1.97
C LEU A 112 -10.32 -2.56 1.72
N ARG A 113 -11.63 -2.85 1.89
CA ARG A 113 -12.26 -4.18 1.65
C ARG A 113 -12.41 -4.56 0.17
N ARG A 114 -11.92 -3.76 -0.78
CA ARG A 114 -11.82 -4.18 -2.20
C ARG A 114 -10.61 -5.07 -2.48
N SER A 115 -9.71 -5.21 -1.50
CA SER A 115 -8.74 -6.31 -1.38
C SER A 115 -9.42 -7.48 -0.64
N PRO A 116 -8.97 -8.75 -0.79
CA PRO A 116 -9.77 -9.93 -0.46
C PRO A 116 -10.48 -9.88 0.90
N SER A 117 -11.70 -10.43 0.95
CA SER A 117 -12.73 -10.27 2.00
C SER A 117 -12.33 -10.53 3.46
N TRP A 118 -11.12 -11.04 3.71
CA TRP A 118 -10.55 -11.34 5.02
C TRP A 118 -9.65 -10.23 5.60
N LEU A 119 -9.25 -9.24 4.81
CA LEU A 119 -8.10 -8.38 5.11
C LEU A 119 -8.41 -7.21 6.07
N TYR A 120 -9.69 -6.92 6.32
CA TYR A 120 -10.14 -5.71 7.01
C TYR A 120 -11.41 -5.87 7.84
N ARG A 121 -11.69 -7.10 8.30
CA ARG A 121 -12.65 -7.27 9.39
C ARG A 121 -11.94 -6.90 10.69
N PHE A 122 -11.82 -5.59 10.93
CA PHE A 122 -11.62 -5.06 12.28
C PHE A 122 -12.89 -5.32 13.09
#